data_AF-A0A934Z3F1-F1
#
_entry.id   AF-A0A934Z3F1-F1
#
_cell.length_a   1.000
_cell.length_b   1.000
_cell.length_c   1.000
_cell.angle_alpha   90.00
_cell.angle_beta   90.00
_cell.angle_gamma   90.00
#
_symmetry.space_group_name_H-M   'P 1'
#
loop_
_entity.id
_entity.type
_entity.pdbx_description
1 polymer ?
#
loop_
_entity_poly.entity_id
_entity_poly.type
_entity_poly.pdbx_seq_one_letter_code
_entity_poly.pdbx_strand_id
1 'polypeptide(L)'
;MKVCYGRPLVKGRTIFGSELVPYGKLWRTGANEPTIIHTTGPITVAGVRLEAGSYSLYTVPMAGASWDVVINRSISQWGIESAYEGVKAQEVGRGKAPTMPMPLVEALTISAAPTSLNLSWEKVMVMIPMAAAK
;
A
#
# COMPACT_ATOMS: atom_id res chain seq x y z
N MET A 1 -12.29 7.43 -6.63
CA MET A 1 -10.91 6.92 -6.70
C MET A 1 -10.92 5.53 -7.33
N LYS A 2 -9.98 5.23 -8.23
CA LYS A 2 -9.78 3.91 -8.81
C LYS A 2 -8.48 3.31 -8.26
N VAL A 3 -8.47 2.01 -8.01
CA VAL A 3 -7.27 1.30 -7.52
C VAL A 3 -6.99 0.10 -8.44
N CYS A 4 -5.77 0.03 -8.96
CA CYS A 4 -5.28 -1.06 -9.79
C CYS A 4 -4.19 -1.79 -9.01
N TYR A 5 -4.33 -3.10 -8.80
CA TYR A 5 -3.39 -3.88 -7.99
C TYR A 5 -3.37 -5.35 -8.39
N GLY A 6 -2.22 -5.99 -8.22
CA GLY A 6 -2.08 -7.43 -8.35
C GLY A 6 -2.61 -8.15 -7.12
N ARG A 7 -3.21 -9.34 -7.31
CA ARG A 7 -3.93 -10.09 -6.26
C ARG A 7 -3.25 -11.45 -5.96
N PRO A 8 -2.07 -11.48 -5.31
CA PRO A 8 -1.42 -12.73 -4.93
C PRO A 8 -2.22 -13.52 -3.90
N LEU A 9 -1.97 -14.83 -3.88
CA LEU A 9 -2.59 -15.79 -2.96
C LEU A 9 -1.63 -16.19 -1.84
N VAL A 10 -2.17 -16.48 -0.64
CA VAL A 10 -1.40 -16.97 0.51
C VAL A 10 -0.86 -18.37 0.23
N LYS A 11 -1.72 -19.29 -0.23
CA LYS A 11 -1.39 -20.70 -0.53
C LYS A 11 -0.71 -21.43 0.63
N GLY A 12 -1.20 -21.22 1.86
CA GLY A 12 -0.66 -21.87 3.06
C GLY A 12 0.73 -21.39 3.50
N ARG A 13 1.28 -20.33 2.90
CA ARG A 13 2.58 -19.75 3.27
C ARG A 13 2.39 -18.62 4.27
N THR A 14 3.40 -18.41 5.12
CA THR A 14 3.50 -17.18 5.91
C THR A 14 3.90 -16.02 4.99
N ILE A 15 3.12 -14.95 4.98
CA ILE A 15 3.35 -13.82 4.08
C ILE A 15 4.13 -12.72 4.77
N PHE A 16 3.59 -12.16 5.86
CA PHE A 16 4.22 -11.04 6.55
C PHE A 16 5.29 -11.52 7.52
N GLY A 17 6.45 -10.85 7.51
CA GLY A 17 7.61 -11.24 8.32
C GLY A 17 8.36 -12.45 7.77
N SER A 18 8.03 -12.94 6.57
CA SER A 18 8.78 -13.96 5.85
C SER A 18 9.63 -13.33 4.74
N GLU A 19 10.38 -14.15 4.00
CA GLU A 19 11.13 -13.72 2.81
C GLU A 19 10.24 -13.11 1.71
N LEU A 20 8.93 -13.39 1.72
CA LEU A 20 8.00 -12.84 0.72
C LEU A 20 7.69 -11.36 0.97
N VAL A 21 7.44 -11.01 2.23
CA VAL A 21 7.19 -9.63 2.67
C VAL A 21 7.86 -9.40 4.02
N PRO A 22 9.17 -9.11 4.02
CA PRO A 22 9.93 -8.91 5.25
C PRO A 22 9.49 -7.65 5.98
N TYR A 23 9.46 -7.70 7.32
CA TYR A 23 9.20 -6.49 8.11
C TYR A 23 10.34 -5.49 7.99
N GLY A 24 10.01 -4.20 8.07
CA GLY A 24 10.95 -3.09 7.96
C GLY A 24 11.49 -2.85 6.54
N LYS A 25 11.09 -3.66 5.55
CA LYS A 25 11.45 -3.48 4.15
C LYS A 25 10.28 -2.88 3.37
N LEU A 26 10.62 -2.05 2.38
CA LEU A 26 9.64 -1.51 1.45
C LEU A 26 9.05 -2.66 0.63
N TRP A 27 7.74 -2.61 0.44
CA TRP A 27 6.99 -3.55 -0.36
C TRP A 27 6.07 -2.79 -1.31
N ARG A 28 6.03 -3.23 -2.58
CA ARG A 28 5.23 -2.60 -3.65
C ARG A 28 3.74 -2.87 -3.50
N THR A 29 3.35 -3.53 -2.41
CA THR A 29 1.96 -3.70 -1.98
C THR A 29 1.13 -4.35 -3.08
N GLY A 30 1.45 -5.60 -3.45
CA GLY A 30 0.81 -6.31 -4.57
C GLY A 30 1.65 -7.44 -5.18
N ALA A 31 1.23 -7.95 -6.35
CA ALA A 31 1.95 -8.88 -7.23
C ALA A 31 2.30 -8.23 -8.57
N ASN A 32 3.47 -8.51 -9.14
CA ASN A 32 4.03 -7.94 -10.38
C ASN A 32 4.14 -6.40 -10.39
N GLU A 33 3.09 -5.68 -10.81
CA GLU A 33 3.04 -4.22 -10.86
C GLU A 33 2.92 -3.58 -9.46
N PRO A 34 3.34 -2.32 -9.27
CA PRO A 34 2.97 -1.55 -8.08
C PRO A 34 1.46 -1.31 -8.04
N THR A 35 0.90 -1.23 -6.83
CA THR A 35 -0.49 -0.78 -6.69
C THR A 35 -0.58 0.69 -7.10
N ILE A 36 -1.49 0.99 -8.02
CA ILE A 36 -1.73 2.34 -8.52
C ILE A 36 -3.07 2.85 -7.98
N ILE A 37 -3.04 4.03 -7.37
CA ILE A 37 -4.24 4.80 -7.02
C ILE A 37 -4.42 5.92 -8.04
N HIS A 38 -5.65 6.10 -8.52
CA HIS A 38 -6.02 7.19 -9.40
C HIS A 38 -7.13 8.02 -8.77
N THR A 39 -6.89 9.32 -8.64
CA THR A 39 -7.84 10.29 -8.09
C THR A 39 -8.14 11.37 -9.13
N THR A 40 -9.41 11.75 -9.22
CA THR A 40 -9.90 12.78 -10.16
C THR A 40 -9.96 14.17 -9.53
N GLY A 41 -9.62 14.28 -8.25
CA GLY A 41 -9.63 15.54 -7.51
C GLY A 41 -8.74 15.48 -6.27
N PRO A 42 -8.60 16.61 -5.56
CA PRO A 42 -7.79 16.70 -4.35
C PRO A 42 -8.27 15.72 -3.27
N ILE A 43 -7.35 14.89 -2.76
CA ILE A 43 -7.62 13.89 -1.73
C ILE A 43 -6.42 13.80 -0.78
N THR A 44 -6.66 13.48 0.48
CA THR A 44 -5.62 13.09 1.42
C THR A 44 -5.61 11.58 1.55
N VAL A 45 -4.44 10.94 1.42
CA VAL A 45 -4.23 9.50 1.63
C VAL A 45 -3.10 9.30 2.63
N ALA A 46 -3.36 8.58 3.71
CA ALA A 46 -2.41 8.42 4.83
C ALA A 46 -1.86 9.76 5.37
N GLY A 47 -2.65 10.83 5.33
CA GLY A 47 -2.21 12.17 5.72
C GLY A 47 -1.43 12.94 4.64
N VAL A 48 -1.11 12.33 3.50
CA VAL A 48 -0.45 12.98 2.37
C VAL A 48 -1.50 13.61 1.45
N ARG A 49 -1.42 14.93 1.20
CA ARG A 49 -2.28 15.60 0.23
C ARG A 49 -1.83 15.25 -1.19
N LEU A 50 -2.78 14.83 -2.02
CA LEU A 50 -2.60 14.47 -3.42
C LEU A 50 -3.55 15.31 -4.27
N GLU A 51 -3.01 15.89 -5.34
CA GLU A 51 -3.82 16.50 -6.39
C GLU A 51 -4.35 15.42 -7.35
N ALA A 52 -5.26 15.79 -8.25
CA ALA A 52 -5.76 14.90 -9.30
C ALA A 52 -4.60 14.25 -10.07
N GLY A 53 -4.63 12.93 -10.23
CA GLY A 53 -3.55 12.20 -10.88
C GLY A 53 -3.48 10.73 -10.48
N SER A 54 -2.42 10.08 -10.96
CA SER A 54 -2.09 8.68 -10.65
C SER A 54 -0.83 8.62 -9.80
N TYR A 55 -0.87 7.80 -8.75
CA TYR A 55 0.23 7.60 -7.82
C TYR A 55 0.40 6.11 -7.56
N SER A 56 1.62 5.68 -7.30
CA SER A 56 1.88 4.33 -6.81
C SER A 56 1.89 4.31 -5.28
N LEU A 57 1.45 3.17 -4.74
CA LEU A 57 1.32 2.87 -3.33
C LEU A 57 2.35 1.82 -2.95
N TYR A 58 3.21 2.18 -2.00
CA TYR A 58 4.12 1.25 -1.33
C TYR A 58 3.80 1.23 0.15
N THR A 59 4.21 0.16 0.82
CA THR A 59 4.09 0.03 2.27
C THR A 59 5.39 -0.48 2.86
N VAL A 60 5.63 -0.17 4.13
CA VAL A 60 6.67 -0.81 4.94
C VAL A 60 5.97 -1.57 6.05
N PRO A 61 5.77 -2.89 5.89
CA PRO A 61 5.16 -3.71 6.91
C PRO A 61 5.99 -3.75 8.18
N MET A 62 5.31 -3.71 9.33
CA MET A 62 5.91 -3.77 10.65
C MET A 62 5.19 -4.82 11.49
N ALA A 63 5.89 -5.41 12.45
CA ALA A 63 5.31 -6.37 13.40
C ALA A 63 4.35 -5.70 14.42
N GLY A 64 4.38 -4.37 14.55
CA GLY A 64 3.51 -3.60 15.43
C GLY A 64 2.15 -3.27 14.81
N ALA A 65 1.38 -2.44 15.52
CA ALA A 65 0.00 -2.06 15.17
C ALA A 65 -0.13 -0.99 14.06
N SER A 66 0.96 -0.69 13.33
CA SER A 66 0.92 0.32 12.27
C SER A 66 2.00 0.09 11.22
N TRP A 67 1.68 0.31 9.96
CA TRP A 67 2.63 0.29 8.84
C TRP A 67 2.90 1.70 8.33
N ASP A 68 4.05 1.89 7.67
CA ASP A 68 4.25 3.08 6.84
C ASP A 68 3.59 2.86 5.49
N VAL A 69 2.89 3.89 5.03
CA VAL A 69 2.31 3.98 3.69
C VAL A 69 3.07 5.07 2.96
N VAL A 70 3.60 4.74 1.79
CA VAL A 70 4.42 5.63 0.97
C VAL A 70 3.69 5.87 -0.34
N ILE A 71 3.50 7.15 -0.68
CA ILE A 71 2.88 7.58 -1.93
C ILE A 71 3.95 8.13 -2.86
N ASN A 72 3.89 7.72 -4.12
CA ASN A 72 4.95 8.01 -5.08
C ASN A 72 4.40 8.40 -6.46
N ARG A 73 5.11 9.27 -7.19
CA ARG A 73 4.69 9.70 -8.54
C ARG A 73 5.06 8.70 -9.65
N SER A 74 6.06 7.84 -9.42
CA SER A 74 6.48 6.85 -10.41
C SER A 74 5.50 5.69 -10.47
N ILE A 75 4.79 5.55 -11.59
CA ILE A 75 3.80 4.49 -11.80
C ILE A 75 4.31 3.30 -12.64
N SER A 76 5.55 3.39 -13.13
CA SER A 76 6.16 2.40 -14.03
C SER A 76 7.30 1.59 -13.39
N GLN A 77 7.70 1.90 -12.15
CA GLN A 77 8.82 1.23 -11.51
C GLN A 77 8.44 -0.20 -11.08
N TRP A 78 9.00 -1.19 -11.77
CA TRP A 78 8.93 -2.61 -11.42
C TRP A 78 10.15 -3.02 -10.58
N GLY A 79 9.94 -3.82 -9.54
CA GLY A 79 11.00 -4.41 -8.71
C GLY A 79 11.55 -3.48 -7.62
N ILE A 80 11.71 -4.01 -6.39
CA ILE A 80 12.16 -3.22 -5.22
C ILE A 80 13.64 -3.41 -4.87
N GLU A 81 14.35 -4.39 -5.41
CA GLU A 81 15.68 -4.69 -4.85
C GLU A 81 16.84 -3.86 -5.42
N SER A 82 16.68 -3.22 -6.59
CA SER A 82 17.74 -2.39 -7.21
C SER A 82 17.33 -0.94 -7.54
N ALA A 83 16.09 -0.55 -7.29
CA ALA A 83 15.53 0.76 -7.66
C ALA A 83 15.12 1.64 -6.47
N TYR A 84 15.50 1.26 -5.24
CA TYR A 84 15.03 1.91 -4.00
C TYR A 84 15.34 3.42 -3.95
N GLU A 85 16.51 3.85 -4.46
CA GLU A 85 16.84 5.27 -4.56
C GLU A 85 15.96 6.02 -5.56
N GLY A 86 15.65 5.39 -6.71
CA GLY A 86 14.75 5.97 -7.71
C GLY A 86 13.32 6.13 -7.20
N VAL A 87 12.84 5.15 -6.41
CA VAL A 87 11.55 5.27 -5.71
C VAL A 87 11.62 6.39 -4.68
N LYS A 88 12.63 6.42 -3.80
CA LYS A 88 12.76 7.50 -2.80
C LYS A 88 12.78 8.90 -3.41
N ALA A 89 13.46 9.09 -4.55
CA ALA A 89 13.54 10.37 -5.23
C ALA A 89 12.17 10.89 -5.75
N GLN A 90 11.20 9.99 -5.94
CA GLN A 90 9.86 10.30 -6.46
C GLN A 90 8.77 10.22 -5.38
N GLU A 91 9.17 10.09 -4.11
CA GLU A 91 8.26 10.05 -2.97
C GLU A 91 7.54 11.40 -2.84
N VAL A 92 6.21 11.37 -2.85
CA VAL A 92 5.35 12.53 -2.57
C VAL A 92 5.24 12.75 -1.08
N GLY A 93 5.15 11.65 -0.34
CA GLY A 93 5.12 11.66 1.11
C GLY A 93 4.82 10.28 1.67
N ARG A 94 4.85 10.20 3.00
CA ARG A 94 4.54 9.01 3.75
C ARG A 94 3.69 9.33 4.97
N GLY A 95 2.94 8.34 5.42
CA GLY A 95 2.21 8.42 6.68
C GLY A 95 1.98 7.05 7.29
N LYS A 96 1.35 7.03 8.47
CA LYS A 96 1.06 5.79 9.19
C LYS A 96 -0.35 5.31 8.87
N ALA A 97 -0.52 4.01 8.74
CA ALA A 97 -1.82 3.36 8.69
C ALA A 97 -1.90 2.29 9.79
N PRO A 98 -2.95 2.30 10.63
CA PRO A 98 -3.15 1.28 11.64
C PRO A 98 -3.40 -0.09 11.01
N THR A 99 -2.93 -1.13 11.70
CA THR A 99 -3.19 -2.52 11.36
C THR A 99 -4.08 -3.18 12.39
N MET A 100 -4.81 -4.20 11.96
CA MET A 100 -5.61 -5.04 12.85
C MET A 100 -5.56 -6.49 12.42
N PRO A 101 -5.64 -7.44 13.37
CA PRO A 101 -5.71 -8.85 13.07
C PRO A 101 -7.04 -9.18 12.37
N MET A 102 -7.00 -10.16 11.47
CA MET A 102 -8.16 -10.65 10.71
C MET A 102 -8.15 -12.19 10.66
N PRO A 103 -9.30 -12.83 10.42
CA PRO A 103 -9.33 -14.19 9.87
C PRO A 103 -8.54 -14.29 8.57
N LEU A 104 -8.21 -15.51 8.15
CA LEU A 104 -7.44 -15.75 6.93
C LEU A 104 -8.14 -15.15 5.69
N VAL A 105 -7.45 -14.22 5.02
CA VAL A 105 -7.79 -13.66 3.72
C VAL A 105 -6.83 -14.24 2.68
N GLU A 106 -7.33 -15.20 1.90
CA GLU A 106 -6.52 -15.98 0.96
C GLU A 106 -5.93 -15.15 -0.18
N ALA A 107 -6.70 -14.19 -0.71
CA ALA A 107 -6.26 -13.32 -1.81
C ALA A 107 -6.12 -11.89 -1.33
N LEU A 108 -4.97 -11.25 -1.62
CA LEU A 108 -4.79 -9.81 -1.36
C LEU A 108 -5.98 -9.05 -1.94
N THR A 109 -6.66 -8.31 -1.08
CA THR A 109 -7.87 -7.57 -1.41
C THR A 109 -7.71 -6.15 -0.93
N ILE A 110 -7.89 -5.20 -1.84
CA ILE A 110 -7.92 -3.78 -1.56
C ILE A 110 -9.33 -3.28 -1.86
N SER A 111 -9.99 -2.73 -0.84
CA SER A 111 -11.35 -2.20 -0.93
C SER A 111 -11.43 -0.77 -0.41
N ALA A 112 -12.22 0.06 -1.08
CA ALA A 112 -12.48 1.42 -0.62
C ALA A 112 -13.66 1.42 0.37
N ALA A 113 -13.48 2.10 1.49
CA ALA A 113 -14.52 2.50 2.44
C ALA A 113 -14.67 4.03 2.41
N PRO A 114 -15.72 4.61 3.03
CA PRO A 114 -15.96 6.06 2.98
C PRO A 114 -14.77 6.92 3.42
N THR A 115 -13.98 6.44 4.39
CA THR A 115 -12.86 7.19 5.00
C THR A 115 -11.54 6.43 4.96
N SER A 116 -11.45 5.33 4.23
CA SER A 116 -10.21 4.54 4.17
C SER A 116 -10.10 3.65 2.94
N LEU A 117 -8.87 3.32 2.57
CA LEU A 117 -8.55 2.21 1.69
C LEU A 117 -8.08 1.05 2.56
N ASN A 118 -8.84 -0.03 2.56
CA ASN A 118 -8.55 -1.20 3.38
C ASN A 118 -7.79 -2.23 2.56
N LEU A 119 -6.57 -2.55 2.96
CA LEU A 119 -5.79 -3.65 2.41
C LEU A 119 -5.89 -4.83 3.36
N SER A 120 -6.37 -5.98 2.87
CA SER A 120 -6.47 -7.21 3.66
C SER A 120 -5.76 -8.36 2.96
N TRP A 121 -4.91 -9.08 3.68
CA TRP A 121 -4.24 -10.29 3.21
C TRP A 121 -3.72 -11.12 4.37
N GLU A 122 -3.64 -12.44 4.19
CA GLU A 122 -3.25 -13.37 5.26
C GLU A 122 -4.10 -13.12 6.52
N LYS A 123 -3.54 -12.64 7.63
CA LYS A 123 -4.27 -12.42 8.89
C LYS A 123 -4.23 -10.95 9.32
N VAL A 124 -4.00 -10.03 8.38
CA VAL A 124 -3.83 -8.60 8.65
C VAL A 124 -4.73 -7.78 7.74
N MET A 125 -5.39 -6.78 8.32
CA MET A 125 -5.94 -5.64 7.59
C MET A 125 -5.17 -4.37 7.94
N VAL A 126 -4.87 -3.55 6.94
CA VAL A 126 -4.30 -2.21 7.07
C VAL A 126 -5.36 -1.22 6.62
N MET A 127 -5.71 -0.29 7.50
CA MET A 127 -6.69 0.76 7.22
C MET A 127 -5.96 2.03 6.85
N ILE A 128 -5.82 2.32 5.56
CA ILE A 128 -5.14 3.52 5.06
C ILE A 128 -6.14 4.68 5.09
N PRO A 129 -5.99 5.69 5.96
CA PRO A 129 -6.97 6.77 6.08
C PRO A 129 -7.06 7.59 4.80
N MET A 130 -8.28 7.99 4.42
CA MET A 130 -8.54 8.87 3.29
C MET A 130 -9.59 9.93 3.61
N ALA A 131 -9.43 11.11 3.04
CA ALA A 131 -10.42 12.18 3.13
C ALA A 131 -10.39 13.03 1.86
N ALA A 132 -11.53 13.60 1.46
CA ALA A 132 -11.51 14.67 0.47
C ALA A 132 -10.62 15.81 1.00
N ALA A 133 -9.72 16.31 0.17
CA ALA A 133 -8.89 17.43 0.58
C ALA A 133 -9.71 18.72 0.44
N LYS A 134 -9.69 19.57 1.48
CA LYS A 134 -10.28 20.91 1.43
C LYS A 134 -9.48 21.84 0.51
#